data_AF-A0A9E4ET79-F1
#
_entry.id   AF-A0A9E4ET79-F1
#
_cell.length_a   1.000
_cell.length_b   1.000
_cell.length_c   1.000
_cell.angle_alpha   90.00
_cell.angle_beta   90.00
_cell.angle_gamma   90.00
#
_symmetry.space_group_name_H-M   'P 1'
#
loop_
_entity.id
_entity.type
_entity.pdbx_description
1 polymer ?
#
loop_
_entity_poly.entity_id
_entity_poly.type
_entity_poly.pdbx_seq_one_letter_code
_entity_poly.pdbx_strand_id
1 'polypeptide(L)'
;MLVKAEEVLFTRIGILSTENLDIFSHTFEGPTMGLLSHQTMGAMIVMVIFGLWTARVHLWRVVQHLWRREGRSDGEELLSYRTAILGVALGLAVMSLWLWRSGIPLWAVFVYLFGAFVIFLALTRMIVEAGLAAAVQGMSGCGFLISSVGSSSLGVAGVLATGMTLAWAGDLLVFMMAPCANGIRMLHGLSRYKRRILAMIGMAMAIGLVGGVCTILVLSYHYGANNYHGSWAWFAKEPFRVAQNFALNPTGPNWDGWVWNGVGAAIMALLIWARHHLLWWPFHPLGYLASGTWILNSVWFSIFLAWLVKALVLKYTGPNGYKATRWFFLGMVLGQFVAGGFWMVVDGFTGMTGNRIRMF
;
A
#
# COMPACT_ATOMS: atom_id res chain seq x y z
N MET A 1 -11.85 -15.08 -2.15
CA MET A 1 -12.39 -16.41 -2.56
C MET A 1 -11.91 -16.79 -3.96
N LEU A 2 -12.18 -16.00 -5.01
CA LEU A 2 -11.75 -16.34 -6.38
C LEU A 2 -10.23 -16.54 -6.53
N VAL A 3 -9.41 -15.62 -6.01
CA VAL A 3 -7.94 -15.76 -6.05
C VAL A 3 -7.43 -16.99 -5.29
N LYS A 4 -8.14 -17.42 -4.23
CA LYS A 4 -7.81 -18.67 -3.53
C LYS A 4 -8.14 -19.91 -4.36
N ALA A 5 -9.21 -19.88 -5.14
CA ALA A 5 -9.53 -20.95 -6.08
C ALA A 5 -8.53 -21.00 -7.25
N GLU A 6 -8.12 -19.83 -7.75
CA GLU A 6 -7.07 -19.67 -8.77
C GLU A 6 -5.72 -20.22 -8.26
N GLU A 7 -5.32 -19.88 -7.04
CA GLU A 7 -4.10 -20.40 -6.39
C GLU A 7 -4.11 -21.93 -6.32
N VAL A 8 -5.21 -22.54 -5.88
CA VAL A 8 -5.37 -24.00 -5.83
C VAL A 8 -5.32 -24.61 -7.22
N LEU A 9 -5.98 -23.98 -8.21
CA LEU A 9 -5.99 -24.45 -9.59
C LEU A 9 -4.58 -24.43 -10.20
N PHE A 10 -3.84 -23.32 -10.06
CA PHE A 10 -2.47 -23.19 -10.58
C PHE A 10 -1.53 -24.19 -9.92
N THR A 11 -1.66 -24.38 -8.60
CA THR A 11 -0.88 -25.39 -7.87
C THR A 11 -1.19 -26.81 -8.36
N ARG A 12 -2.46 -27.11 -8.67
CA ARG A 12 -2.88 -28.42 -9.20
C ARG A 12 -2.44 -28.67 -10.64
N ILE A 13 -2.40 -27.63 -11.47
CA ILE A 13 -1.99 -27.70 -12.89
C ILE A 13 -0.46 -27.63 -13.04
N GLY A 14 0.26 -27.23 -11.99
CA GLY A 14 1.73 -27.13 -11.99
C GLY A 14 2.26 -25.81 -12.56
N ILE A 15 1.45 -24.75 -12.59
CA ILE A 15 1.88 -23.40 -12.95
C ILE A 15 2.50 -22.77 -11.69
N LEU A 16 3.82 -22.65 -11.65
CA LEU A 16 4.55 -22.15 -10.48
C LEU A 16 5.49 -21.00 -10.87
N SER A 17 5.73 -20.07 -9.93
CA SER A 17 6.74 -19.02 -10.03
C SER A 17 8.00 -19.43 -9.28
N THR A 18 9.16 -19.32 -9.93
CA THR A 18 10.45 -19.40 -9.23
C THR A 18 11.01 -18.01 -8.87
N GLU A 19 10.36 -16.94 -9.31
CA GLU A 19 10.83 -15.58 -9.05
C GLU A 19 10.64 -15.17 -7.58
N ASN A 20 11.76 -14.82 -6.93
CA ASN A 20 11.81 -14.31 -5.56
C ASN A 20 12.37 -12.89 -5.59
N LEU A 21 11.49 -11.90 -5.44
CA LEU A 21 11.83 -10.47 -5.51
C LEU A 21 12.31 -9.94 -4.16
N ASP A 22 11.36 -9.71 -3.25
CA ASP A 22 11.60 -9.20 -1.90
C ASP A 22 10.43 -9.61 -1.00
N ILE A 23 10.63 -9.56 0.32
CA ILE A 23 9.66 -10.02 1.30
C ILE A 23 8.32 -9.24 1.26
N PHE A 24 8.31 -8.03 0.71
CA PHE A 24 7.12 -7.19 0.59
C PHE A 24 6.39 -7.36 -0.74
N SER A 25 7.07 -7.95 -1.74
CA SER A 25 6.49 -8.37 -3.02
C SER A 25 5.89 -9.77 -2.97
N HIS A 26 5.45 -10.19 -1.79
CA HIS A 26 4.95 -11.53 -1.52
C HIS A 26 3.54 -11.43 -0.96
N THR A 27 2.58 -11.58 -1.86
CA THR A 27 1.15 -11.57 -1.51
C THR A 27 0.68 -12.82 -0.77
N PHE A 28 1.45 -13.92 -0.86
CA PHE A 28 1.17 -15.26 -0.36
C PHE A 28 2.49 -15.88 0.16
N GLU A 29 2.47 -16.96 0.94
CA GLU A 29 3.60 -17.89 1.08
C GLU A 29 3.21 -19.15 0.28
N GLY A 30 3.90 -19.48 -0.82
CA GLY A 30 3.46 -20.53 -1.75
C GLY A 30 4.10 -20.50 -3.16
N PRO A 31 3.95 -21.57 -3.95
CA PRO A 31 4.69 -21.73 -5.21
C PRO A 31 4.14 -20.90 -6.39
N THR A 32 3.02 -20.19 -6.25
CA THR A 32 2.37 -19.34 -7.30
C THR A 32 2.54 -17.83 -7.06
N MET A 33 3.31 -17.44 -6.03
CA MET A 33 3.37 -16.07 -5.48
C MET A 33 3.77 -14.97 -6.46
N GLY A 34 4.81 -15.20 -7.25
CA GLY A 34 5.32 -14.19 -8.19
C GLY A 34 4.25 -13.82 -9.22
N LEU A 35 3.52 -14.81 -9.73
CA LEU A 35 2.44 -14.62 -10.71
C LEU A 35 1.35 -13.69 -10.17
N LEU A 36 0.84 -13.98 -8.97
CA LEU A 36 -0.24 -13.18 -8.36
C LEU A 36 0.23 -11.76 -8.06
N SER A 37 1.49 -11.58 -7.64
CA SER A 37 2.08 -10.26 -7.42
C SER A 37 2.11 -9.44 -8.71
N HIS A 38 2.57 -10.02 -9.82
CA HIS A 38 2.53 -9.40 -11.16
C HIS A 38 1.10 -9.10 -11.62
N GLN A 39 0.19 -10.05 -11.43
CA GLN A 39 -1.21 -9.86 -11.76
C GLN A 39 -1.83 -8.66 -11.01
N THR A 40 -1.51 -8.51 -9.72
CA THR A 40 -2.00 -7.39 -8.92
C THR A 40 -1.39 -6.06 -9.33
N MET A 41 -0.11 -6.05 -9.73
CA MET A 41 0.55 -4.85 -10.25
C MET A 41 -0.07 -4.40 -11.58
N GLY A 42 -0.29 -5.33 -12.52
CA GLY A 42 -1.02 -5.05 -13.76
C GLY A 42 -2.43 -4.48 -13.53
N ALA A 43 -3.14 -5.03 -12.54
CA ALA A 43 -4.43 -4.52 -12.12
C ALA A 43 -4.35 -3.10 -11.52
N MET A 44 -3.34 -2.81 -10.69
CA MET A 44 -3.09 -1.47 -10.15
C MET A 44 -2.81 -0.46 -11.26
N ILE A 45 -1.99 -0.82 -12.25
CA ILE A 45 -1.65 0.04 -13.40
C ILE A 45 -2.93 0.47 -14.14
N VAL A 46 -3.78 -0.48 -14.51
CA VAL A 46 -5.03 -0.18 -15.25
C VAL A 46 -5.97 0.67 -14.41
N MET A 47 -6.12 0.37 -13.12
CA MET A 47 -6.98 1.14 -12.22
C MET A 47 -6.53 2.59 -12.06
N VAL A 48 -5.22 2.82 -11.97
CA VAL A 48 -4.65 4.18 -11.87
C VAL A 48 -4.79 4.91 -13.20
N ILE A 49 -4.44 4.28 -14.33
CA ILE A 49 -4.60 4.88 -15.66
C ILE A 49 -6.06 5.25 -15.92
N PHE A 50 -7.00 4.36 -15.63
CA PHE A 50 -8.43 4.64 -15.78
C PHE A 50 -8.91 5.74 -14.82
N GLY A 51 -8.36 5.80 -13.60
CA GLY A 51 -8.60 6.89 -12.65
C GLY A 51 -8.13 8.25 -13.17
N LEU A 52 -6.91 8.32 -13.71
CA LEU A 52 -6.38 9.53 -14.32
C LEU A 52 -7.17 9.92 -15.58
N TRP A 53 -7.56 8.94 -16.39
CA TRP A 53 -8.38 9.13 -17.58
C TRP A 53 -9.76 9.71 -17.25
N THR A 54 -10.43 9.18 -16.23
CA THR A 54 -11.73 9.70 -15.79
C THR A 54 -11.61 11.11 -15.19
N ALA A 55 -10.50 11.40 -14.49
CA ALA A 55 -10.20 12.72 -13.94
C ALA A 55 -9.63 13.74 -14.96
N ARG A 56 -9.37 13.35 -16.22
CA ARG A 56 -8.64 14.16 -17.22
C ARG A 56 -9.16 15.59 -17.39
N VAL A 57 -10.48 15.78 -17.38
CA VAL A 57 -11.10 17.10 -17.55
C VAL A 57 -10.83 18.00 -16.35
N HIS A 58 -10.83 17.44 -15.14
CA HIS A 58 -10.48 18.16 -13.92
C HIS A 58 -8.98 18.45 -13.84
N LEU A 59 -8.14 17.45 -14.13
CA LEU A 59 -6.68 17.61 -14.15
C LEU A 59 -6.24 18.67 -15.17
N TRP A 60 -6.87 18.68 -16.35
CA TRP A 60 -6.61 19.70 -17.37
C TRP A 60 -7.00 21.10 -16.89
N ARG A 61 -8.15 21.25 -16.20
CA ARG A 61 -8.54 22.52 -15.57
C ARG A 61 -7.51 22.97 -14.53
N VAL A 62 -7.03 22.07 -13.69
CA VAL A 62 -6.00 22.35 -12.66
C VAL A 62 -4.70 22.84 -13.31
N VAL A 63 -4.27 22.23 -14.42
CA VAL A 63 -3.10 22.67 -15.19
C VAL A 63 -3.32 24.04 -15.84
N GLN A 64 -4.51 24.31 -16.38
CA GLN A 64 -4.83 25.64 -16.96
C GLN A 64 -4.76 26.78 -15.93
N HIS A 65 -5.01 26.52 -14.65
CA HIS A 65 -4.90 27.49 -13.56
C HIS A 65 -3.45 27.94 -13.25
N LEU A 66 -2.44 27.23 -13.79
CA LEU A 66 -1.05 27.71 -13.77
C LEU A 66 -0.91 29.00 -14.57
N TRP A 67 -1.52 29.04 -15.76
CA TRP A 67 -1.41 30.14 -16.71
C TRP A 67 -2.50 31.20 -16.54
N ARG A 68 -3.74 30.81 -16.18
CA ARG A 68 -4.85 31.74 -16.00
C ARG A 68 -4.99 32.16 -14.52
N ARG A 69 -5.02 33.47 -14.26
CA ARG A 69 -5.34 34.05 -12.93
C ARG A 69 -6.86 34.22 -12.82
N GLU A 70 -7.61 33.14 -12.67
CA GLU A 70 -9.04 33.23 -12.32
C GLU A 70 -9.20 33.15 -10.80
N GLY A 71 -9.64 34.26 -10.19
CA GLY A 71 -9.50 34.54 -8.76
C GLY A 71 -10.54 33.92 -7.82
N ARG A 72 -11.26 32.85 -8.20
CA ARG A 72 -12.42 32.40 -7.42
C ARG A 72 -12.60 30.88 -7.20
N SER A 73 -11.81 30.02 -7.85
CA SER A 73 -11.98 28.55 -7.72
C SER A 73 -11.27 27.92 -6.51
N ASP A 74 -10.24 28.58 -5.96
CA ASP A 74 -9.36 27.97 -4.92
C ASP A 74 -9.89 28.19 -3.48
N GLY A 75 -11.02 28.89 -3.31
CA GLY A 75 -11.53 29.34 -2.01
C GLY A 75 -11.95 28.21 -1.07
N GLU A 76 -12.23 27.01 -1.59
CA GLU A 76 -12.66 25.82 -0.83
C GLU A 76 -11.59 24.73 -0.68
N GLU A 77 -10.53 24.76 -1.51
CA GLU A 77 -9.41 23.81 -1.45
C GLU A 77 -8.39 24.11 -0.33
N LEU A 78 -7.69 23.08 0.18
CA LEU A 78 -6.65 23.23 1.20
C LEU A 78 -5.43 24.00 0.67
N LEU A 79 -5.00 23.64 -0.53
CA LEU A 79 -3.87 24.23 -1.25
C LEU A 79 -4.37 24.88 -2.53
N SER A 80 -3.71 25.96 -2.96
CA SER A 80 -3.92 26.47 -4.32
C SER A 80 -3.41 25.45 -5.33
N TYR A 81 -4.08 25.34 -6.48
CA TYR A 81 -3.67 24.44 -7.55
C TYR A 81 -2.22 24.67 -7.99
N ARG A 82 -1.73 25.92 -7.99
CA ARG A 82 -0.34 26.24 -8.32
C ARG A 82 0.65 25.65 -7.32
N THR A 83 0.36 25.80 -6.03
CA THR A 83 1.20 25.25 -4.97
C THR A 83 1.20 23.72 -4.97
N ALA A 84 0.07 23.09 -5.30
CA ALA A 84 -0.01 21.64 -5.43
C ALA A 84 0.84 21.12 -6.59
N ILE A 85 0.75 21.73 -7.77
CA ILE A 85 1.54 21.33 -8.94
C ILE A 85 3.03 21.55 -8.72
N LEU A 86 3.43 22.72 -8.20
CA LEU A 86 4.83 22.99 -7.87
C LEU A 86 5.35 22.04 -6.79
N GLY A 87 4.53 21.68 -5.80
CA GLY A 87 4.88 20.70 -4.78
C GLY A 87 5.12 19.31 -5.35
N VAL A 88 4.24 18.84 -6.24
CA VAL A 88 4.42 17.56 -6.95
C VAL A 88 5.65 17.59 -7.84
N ALA A 89 5.86 18.65 -8.62
CA ALA A 89 7.00 18.79 -9.51
C ALA A 89 8.33 18.83 -8.75
N LEU A 90 8.40 19.64 -7.68
CA LEU A 90 9.58 19.72 -6.82
C LEU A 90 9.83 18.39 -6.10
N GLY A 91 8.78 17.74 -5.58
CA GLY A 91 8.89 16.44 -4.93
C GLY A 91 9.43 15.36 -5.88
N LEU A 92 8.88 15.27 -7.09
CA LEU A 92 9.37 14.36 -8.13
C LEU A 92 10.82 14.66 -8.50
N ALA A 93 11.19 15.93 -8.69
CA ALA A 93 12.56 16.31 -9.00
C ALA A 93 13.55 15.92 -7.90
N VAL A 94 13.19 16.16 -6.63
CA VAL A 94 14.01 15.78 -5.47
C VAL A 94 14.14 14.25 -5.37
N MET A 95 13.04 13.52 -5.52
CA MET A 95 13.07 12.04 -5.50
C MET A 95 13.91 11.49 -6.66
N SER A 96 13.74 12.02 -7.88
CA SER A 96 14.53 11.58 -9.04
C SER A 96 16.01 11.87 -8.86
N LEU A 97 16.37 13.06 -8.39
CA LEU A 97 17.75 13.42 -8.11
C LEU A 97 18.36 12.54 -7.03
N TRP A 98 17.63 12.29 -5.94
CA TRP A 98 18.10 11.45 -4.84
C TRP A 98 18.33 10.00 -5.27
N LEU A 99 17.38 9.39 -6.00
CA LEU A 99 17.50 8.02 -6.51
C LEU A 99 18.59 7.88 -7.58
N TRP A 100 18.77 8.91 -8.41
CA TRP A 100 19.87 8.91 -9.38
C TRP A 100 21.23 9.00 -8.67
N ARG A 101 21.35 9.88 -7.68
CA ARG A 101 22.58 10.05 -6.89
C ARG A 101 22.88 8.85 -5.98
N SER A 102 21.89 8.05 -5.60
CA SER A 102 22.13 6.83 -4.84
C SER A 102 22.72 5.70 -5.67
N GLY A 103 22.67 5.79 -7.01
CA GLY A 103 23.29 4.84 -7.93
C GLY A 103 22.34 4.20 -8.94
N ILE A 104 21.04 4.50 -8.89
CA ILE A 104 20.06 3.99 -9.87
C ILE A 104 20.24 4.75 -11.19
N PRO A 105 20.38 4.05 -12.34
CA PRO A 105 20.42 4.71 -13.65
C PRO A 105 19.21 5.63 -13.87
N LEU A 106 19.41 6.83 -14.44
CA LEU A 106 18.36 7.84 -14.54
C LEU A 106 17.09 7.35 -15.27
N TRP A 107 17.25 6.50 -16.29
CA TRP A 107 16.11 5.90 -17.00
C TRP A 107 15.30 4.95 -16.08
N ALA A 108 15.99 4.19 -15.22
CA ALA A 108 15.39 3.25 -14.29
C ALA A 108 14.68 3.96 -13.12
N VAL A 109 15.14 5.16 -12.76
CA VAL A 109 14.45 6.03 -11.79
C VAL A 109 13.02 6.33 -12.23
N PHE A 110 12.78 6.60 -13.51
CA PHE A 110 11.43 6.85 -14.01
C PHE A 110 10.53 5.61 -13.94
N VAL A 111 11.08 4.42 -14.23
CA VAL A 111 10.35 3.15 -14.12
C VAL A 111 10.00 2.86 -12.66
N TYR A 112 10.96 3.06 -11.75
CA TYR A 112 10.74 2.91 -10.31
C TYR A 112 9.65 3.85 -9.79
N LEU A 113 9.76 5.15 -10.10
CA LEU A 113 8.79 6.15 -9.66
C LEU A 113 7.41 5.86 -10.24
N PHE A 114 7.32 5.45 -11.51
CA PHE A 114 6.06 5.01 -12.10
C PHE A 114 5.43 3.87 -11.28
N GLY A 115 6.19 2.81 -11.01
CA GLY A 115 5.71 1.68 -10.20
C GLY A 115 5.28 2.10 -8.80
N ALA A 116 6.11 2.86 -8.10
CA ALA A 116 5.82 3.34 -6.74
C ALA A 116 4.56 4.21 -6.68
N PHE A 117 4.39 5.17 -7.61
CA PHE A 117 3.21 6.03 -7.63
C PHE A 117 1.94 5.28 -8.04
N VAL A 118 2.04 4.31 -8.95
CA VAL A 118 0.91 3.40 -9.26
C VAL A 118 0.47 2.68 -7.98
N ILE A 119 1.40 2.11 -7.23
CA ILE A 119 1.12 1.44 -5.95
C ILE A 119 0.48 2.43 -4.96
N PHE A 120 1.08 3.60 -4.74
CA PHE A 120 0.56 4.59 -3.78
C PHE A 120 -0.86 5.03 -4.13
N LEU A 121 -1.13 5.35 -5.41
CA LEU A 121 -2.44 5.80 -5.87
C LEU A 121 -3.48 4.68 -5.80
N ALA A 122 -3.12 3.47 -6.21
CA ALA A 122 -4.02 2.32 -6.15
C ALA A 122 -4.38 1.97 -4.70
N LEU A 123 -3.40 1.92 -3.79
CA LEU A 123 -3.63 1.67 -2.37
C LEU A 123 -4.48 2.78 -1.74
N THR A 124 -4.20 4.05 -2.03
CA THR A 124 -5.00 5.17 -1.50
C THR A 124 -6.44 5.08 -1.96
N ARG A 125 -6.65 4.81 -3.25
CA ARG A 125 -8.00 4.66 -3.79
C ARG A 125 -8.73 3.47 -3.19
N MET A 126 -8.05 2.34 -2.99
CA MET A 126 -8.61 1.17 -2.33
C MET A 126 -9.02 1.48 -0.89
N ILE A 127 -8.18 2.14 -0.10
CA ILE A 127 -8.48 2.52 1.30
C ILE A 127 -9.64 3.51 1.36
N VAL A 128 -9.62 4.56 0.53
CA VAL A 128 -10.63 5.63 0.54
C VAL A 128 -11.99 5.14 0.01
N GLU A 129 -12.02 4.35 -1.07
CA GLU A 129 -13.29 3.89 -1.67
C GLU A 129 -13.88 2.68 -0.94
N ALA A 130 -13.05 1.70 -0.54
CA ALA A 130 -13.54 0.49 0.12
C ALA A 130 -13.64 0.62 1.64
N GLY A 131 -13.07 1.68 2.23
CA GLY A 131 -13.05 1.89 3.69
C GLY A 131 -12.25 0.84 4.45
N LEU A 132 -11.23 0.25 3.80
CA LEU A 132 -10.36 -0.72 4.45
C LEU A 132 -9.50 -0.03 5.51
N ALA A 133 -9.41 -0.64 6.70
CA ALA A 133 -8.61 -0.10 7.81
C ALA A 133 -7.11 -0.09 7.48
N ALA A 134 -6.64 -1.10 6.76
CA ALA A 134 -5.29 -1.19 6.24
C ALA A 134 -5.30 -1.99 4.94
N ALA A 135 -4.40 -1.64 4.04
CA ALA A 135 -4.11 -2.42 2.85
C ALA A 135 -2.64 -2.24 2.48
N VAL A 136 -2.00 -3.34 2.09
CA VAL A 136 -0.58 -3.39 1.73
C VAL A 136 -0.47 -3.77 0.27
N GLN A 137 0.60 -3.32 -0.40
CA GLN A 137 0.89 -3.66 -1.78
C GLN A 137 1.09 -5.17 -1.98
N GLY A 138 0.75 -5.66 -3.16
CA GLY A 138 1.10 -7.02 -3.58
C GLY A 138 2.49 -7.13 -4.20
N MET A 139 3.05 -6.01 -4.65
CA MET A 139 4.40 -5.88 -5.21
C MET A 139 5.02 -4.56 -4.75
N SER A 140 6.29 -4.57 -4.34
CA SER A 140 7.04 -3.37 -3.98
C SER A 140 7.56 -2.65 -5.23
N GLY A 141 7.89 -1.35 -5.11
CA GLY A 141 8.51 -0.62 -6.22
C GLY A 141 9.88 -1.16 -6.63
N CYS A 142 10.62 -1.74 -5.66
CA CYS A 142 11.90 -2.41 -5.88
C CYS A 142 11.70 -3.68 -6.72
N GLY A 143 10.78 -4.55 -6.29
CA GLY A 143 10.43 -5.77 -7.00
C GLY A 143 9.92 -5.50 -8.41
N PHE A 144 9.06 -4.48 -8.58
CA PHE A 144 8.58 -4.08 -9.90
C PHE A 144 9.71 -3.64 -10.82
N LEU A 145 10.64 -2.79 -10.35
CA LEU A 145 11.77 -2.36 -11.16
C LEU A 145 12.64 -3.55 -11.59
N ILE A 146 13.12 -4.33 -10.61
CA ILE A 146 14.03 -5.45 -10.86
C ILE A 146 13.41 -6.48 -11.80
N SER A 147 12.13 -6.82 -11.61
CA SER A 147 11.44 -7.79 -12.47
C SER A 147 11.20 -7.26 -13.88
N SER A 148 10.82 -5.97 -14.00
CA SER A 148 10.47 -5.36 -15.29
C SER A 148 11.67 -5.20 -16.21
N VAL A 149 12.83 -4.79 -15.67
CA VAL A 149 14.00 -4.40 -16.48
C VAL A 149 15.20 -5.33 -16.30
N GLY A 150 15.15 -6.23 -15.32
CA GLY A 150 16.24 -7.12 -14.95
C GLY A 150 17.29 -6.43 -14.07
N SER A 151 17.84 -7.16 -13.10
CA SER A 151 18.92 -6.66 -12.24
C SER A 151 20.22 -6.43 -13.00
N SER A 152 20.45 -7.20 -14.07
CA SER A 152 21.62 -7.06 -14.95
C SER A 152 21.71 -5.68 -15.65
N SER A 153 20.58 -5.07 -16.01
CA SER A 153 20.54 -3.77 -16.69
C SER A 153 20.77 -2.58 -15.76
N LEU A 154 20.52 -2.76 -14.46
CA LEU A 154 20.73 -1.74 -13.43
C LEU A 154 22.21 -1.61 -13.01
N GLY A 155 22.98 -2.70 -13.20
CA GLY A 155 24.33 -2.83 -12.66
C GLY A 155 24.34 -2.98 -11.14
N VAL A 156 25.49 -3.39 -10.57
CA VAL A 156 25.62 -3.66 -9.12
C VAL A 156 25.24 -2.44 -8.28
N ALA A 157 25.74 -1.26 -8.63
CA ALA A 157 25.40 -0.02 -7.91
C ALA A 157 23.90 0.29 -7.95
N GLY A 158 23.26 0.10 -9.11
CA GLY A 158 21.81 0.31 -9.27
C GLY A 158 20.98 -0.70 -8.47
N VAL A 159 21.39 -1.97 -8.44
CA VAL A 159 20.74 -3.02 -7.64
C VAL A 159 20.85 -2.72 -6.14
N LEU A 160 22.04 -2.37 -5.65
CA LEU A 160 22.24 -2.00 -4.24
C LEU A 160 21.36 -0.79 -3.87
N ALA A 161 21.36 0.25 -4.72
CA ALA A 161 20.57 1.45 -4.51
C ALA A 161 19.06 1.17 -4.55
N THR A 162 18.62 0.27 -5.43
CA THR A 162 17.20 -0.15 -5.54
C THR A 162 16.78 -0.94 -4.29
N GLY A 163 17.61 -1.86 -3.79
CA GLY A 163 17.34 -2.59 -2.54
C GLY A 163 17.15 -1.65 -1.35
N MET A 164 17.96 -0.59 -1.24
CA MET A 164 17.83 0.43 -0.19
C MET A 164 16.52 1.21 -0.23
N THR A 165 15.80 1.21 -1.36
CA THR A 165 14.47 1.84 -1.42
C THR A 165 13.42 1.11 -0.56
N LEU A 166 13.65 -0.17 -0.24
CA LEU A 166 12.76 -0.93 0.65
C LEU A 166 12.69 -0.33 2.06
N ALA A 167 13.69 0.46 2.48
CA ALA A 167 13.67 1.12 3.78
C ALA A 167 12.51 2.12 3.95
N TRP A 168 12.00 2.71 2.86
CA TRP A 168 10.93 3.71 2.91
C TRP A 168 9.73 3.38 1.99
N ALA A 169 9.93 2.54 0.98
CA ALA A 169 8.90 2.08 0.05
C ALA A 169 8.74 0.56 0.03
N GLY A 170 9.30 -0.14 1.02
CA GLY A 170 9.24 -1.60 1.14
C GLY A 170 7.94 -2.06 1.76
N ASP A 171 7.54 -1.53 2.91
CA ASP A 171 6.27 -1.83 3.58
C ASP A 171 5.38 -0.58 3.64
N LEU A 172 4.21 -0.63 3.00
CA LEU A 172 3.28 0.51 2.95
C LEU A 172 2.03 0.25 3.79
N LEU A 173 2.15 -0.50 4.88
CA LEU A 173 1.06 -0.61 5.87
C LEU A 173 0.66 0.76 6.41
N VAL A 174 1.63 1.67 6.60
CA VAL A 174 1.40 3.05 7.04
C VAL A 174 2.07 4.03 6.07
N PHE A 175 1.31 4.52 5.10
CA PHE A 175 1.74 5.58 4.18
C PHE A 175 0.76 6.76 4.25
N MET A 176 1.29 7.99 4.24
CA MET A 176 0.52 9.17 4.64
C MET A 176 -0.53 9.62 3.60
N MET A 177 -0.48 9.12 2.37
CA MET A 177 -1.39 9.57 1.31
C MET A 177 -2.86 9.20 1.58
N ALA A 178 -3.12 7.99 2.08
CA ALA A 178 -4.49 7.54 2.36
C ALA A 178 -5.12 8.22 3.60
N PRO A 179 -4.44 8.30 4.77
CA PRO A 179 -4.95 9.06 5.91
C PRO A 179 -5.15 10.54 5.59
N CYS A 180 -4.25 11.16 4.80
CA CYS A 180 -4.41 12.55 4.38
C CYS A 180 -5.65 12.73 3.48
N ALA A 181 -5.90 11.82 2.53
CA ALA A 181 -7.09 11.88 1.67
C ALA A 181 -8.40 11.80 2.49
N ASN A 182 -8.47 10.86 3.44
CA ASN A 182 -9.60 10.76 4.36
C ASN A 182 -9.74 12.00 5.25
N GLY A 183 -8.64 12.50 5.81
CA GLY A 183 -8.62 13.70 6.63
C GLY A 183 -9.10 14.94 5.87
N ILE A 184 -8.63 15.15 4.64
CA ILE A 184 -9.08 16.26 3.78
C ILE A 184 -10.59 16.19 3.53
N ARG A 185 -11.14 15.00 3.30
CA ARG A 185 -12.58 14.83 3.11
C ARG A 185 -13.38 15.22 4.35
N MET A 186 -12.88 14.94 5.56
CA MET A 186 -13.51 15.36 6.82
C MET A 186 -13.47 16.88 7.03
N LEU A 187 -12.56 17.59 6.36
CA LEU A 187 -12.39 19.03 6.47
C LEU A 187 -13.29 19.82 5.51
N HIS A 188 -14.10 19.15 4.68
CA HIS A 188 -15.09 19.81 3.82
C HIS A 188 -16.03 20.69 4.67
N GLY A 189 -16.10 21.98 4.35
CA GLY A 189 -16.88 22.98 5.09
C GLY A 189 -16.11 23.76 6.17
N LEU A 190 -14.88 23.36 6.53
CA LEU A 190 -14.04 24.04 7.54
C LEU A 190 -13.00 24.99 6.91
N SER A 191 -13.46 25.83 5.97
CA SER A 191 -12.57 26.64 5.12
C SER A 191 -11.74 27.71 5.84
N ARG A 192 -12.08 28.04 7.10
CA ARG A 192 -11.43 29.10 7.88
C ARG A 192 -10.02 28.74 8.38
N TYR A 193 -9.69 27.45 8.54
CA TYR A 193 -8.45 27.04 9.23
C TYR A 193 -7.47 26.24 8.35
N LYS A 194 -7.66 26.22 7.03
CA LYS A 194 -6.94 25.32 6.12
C LYS A 194 -5.41 25.40 6.22
N ARG A 195 -4.84 26.60 6.30
CA ARG A 195 -3.38 26.79 6.42
C ARG A 195 -2.83 26.23 7.74
N ARG A 196 -3.56 26.43 8.84
CA ARG A 196 -3.19 25.87 10.14
C ARG A 196 -3.29 24.35 10.11
N ILE A 197 -4.34 23.80 9.51
CA ILE A 197 -4.51 22.34 9.40
C ILE A 197 -3.41 21.72 8.55
N LEU A 198 -3.07 22.31 7.40
CA LEU A 198 -1.93 21.88 6.59
C LEU A 198 -0.61 21.91 7.37
N ALA A 199 -0.36 23.00 8.10
CA ALA A 199 0.83 23.11 8.94
C ALA A 199 0.85 22.03 10.02
N MET A 200 -0.28 21.74 10.67
CA MET A 200 -0.39 20.69 11.68
C MET A 200 -0.15 19.29 11.09
N ILE A 201 -0.70 18.99 9.92
CA ILE A 201 -0.44 17.72 9.22
C ILE A 201 1.06 17.60 8.90
N GLY A 202 1.67 18.65 8.34
CA GLY A 202 3.10 18.67 8.03
C GLY A 202 3.98 18.52 9.27
N MET A 203 3.65 19.21 10.37
CA MET A 203 4.36 19.10 11.64
C MET A 203 4.21 17.69 12.23
N ALA A 204 3.02 17.10 12.21
CA ALA A 204 2.79 15.74 12.69
C ALA A 204 3.60 14.72 11.89
N MET A 205 3.65 14.84 10.56
CA MET A 205 4.48 14.01 9.70
C MET A 205 5.97 14.18 10.02
N ALA A 206 6.45 15.41 10.20
CA ALA A 206 7.84 15.69 10.52
C ALA A 206 8.25 15.15 11.91
N ILE A 207 7.42 15.36 12.92
CA ILE A 207 7.64 14.83 14.29
C ILE A 207 7.62 13.31 14.26
N GLY A 208 6.68 12.69 13.53
CA GLY A 208 6.62 11.23 13.38
C GLY A 208 7.86 10.67 12.70
N LEU A 209 8.33 11.31 11.62
CA LEU A 209 9.54 10.91 10.90
C LEU A 209 10.79 11.04 11.78
N VAL A 210 11.02 12.23 12.34
CA VAL A 210 12.21 12.50 13.17
C VAL A 210 12.17 11.65 14.44
N GLY A 211 11.04 11.60 15.13
CA GLY A 211 10.83 10.80 16.33
C GLY A 211 11.05 9.31 16.06
N GLY A 212 10.51 8.79 14.95
CA GLY A 212 10.71 7.40 14.54
C GLY A 212 12.17 7.08 14.27
N VAL A 213 12.87 7.91 13.47
CA VAL A 213 14.28 7.74 13.14
C VAL A 213 15.18 7.85 14.38
N CYS A 214 14.96 8.86 15.23
CA CYS A 214 15.74 9.02 16.46
C CYS A 214 15.51 7.85 17.42
N THR A 215 14.26 7.42 17.61
CA THR A 215 13.93 6.33 18.53
C THR A 215 14.55 5.01 18.07
N ILE A 216 14.42 4.66 16.78
CA ILE A 216 15.01 3.41 16.29
C ILE A 216 16.54 3.43 16.39
N LEU A 217 17.19 4.56 16.12
CA LEU A 217 18.64 4.69 16.26
C LEU A 217 19.08 4.56 17.72
N VAL A 218 18.48 5.32 18.64
CA VAL A 218 18.82 5.29 20.07
C VAL A 218 18.65 3.89 20.64
N LEU A 219 17.49 3.27 20.40
CA LEU A 219 17.25 1.92 20.87
C LEU A 219 18.25 0.94 20.22
N SER A 220 18.64 1.14 18.95
CA SER A 220 19.48 0.20 18.21
C SER A 220 20.91 0.22 18.72
N TYR A 221 21.41 1.40 19.08
CA TYR A 221 22.71 1.56 19.72
C TYR A 221 22.71 1.07 21.17
N HIS A 222 21.60 1.20 21.89
CA HIS A 222 21.53 0.81 23.30
C HIS A 222 21.35 -0.69 23.51
N TYR A 223 20.43 -1.30 22.77
CA TYR A 223 20.10 -2.73 22.93
C TYR A 223 20.73 -3.62 21.87
N GLY A 224 21.30 -3.04 20.80
CA GLY A 224 21.78 -3.77 19.62
C GLY A 224 20.61 -4.14 18.70
N ALA A 225 20.62 -3.62 17.46
CA ALA A 225 19.54 -3.85 16.49
C ALA A 225 19.25 -5.34 16.21
N ASN A 226 20.27 -6.20 16.35
CA ASN A 226 20.11 -7.66 16.18
C ASN A 226 19.38 -8.35 17.35
N ASN A 227 19.34 -7.73 18.53
CA ASN A 227 18.67 -8.28 19.71
C ASN A 227 17.18 -7.95 19.74
N TYR A 228 16.69 -7.14 18.80
CA TYR A 228 15.27 -6.88 18.70
C TYR A 228 14.48 -8.11 18.32
N HIS A 229 13.21 -8.09 18.72
CA HIS A 229 12.24 -9.09 18.31
C HIS A 229 12.29 -9.31 16.79
N GLY A 230 12.16 -10.57 16.37
CA GLY A 230 12.52 -11.05 15.03
C GLY A 230 11.96 -10.26 13.84
N SER A 231 10.88 -9.48 14.06
CA SER A 231 10.39 -8.50 13.11
C SER A 231 11.36 -7.42 12.71
N TRP A 232 11.81 -6.67 13.69
CA TRP A 232 12.71 -5.55 13.44
C TRP A 232 14.07 -6.00 12.88
N ALA A 233 14.53 -7.19 13.27
CA ALA A 233 15.77 -7.76 12.78
C ALA A 233 15.70 -8.17 11.29
N TRP A 234 14.55 -8.66 10.78
CA TRP A 234 14.42 -8.98 9.35
C TRP A 234 14.33 -7.70 8.52
N PHE A 235 13.56 -6.70 8.98
CA PHE A 235 13.33 -5.46 8.25
C PHE A 235 14.65 -4.75 7.91
N ALA A 236 15.59 -4.74 8.85
CA ALA A 236 16.90 -4.14 8.65
C ALA A 236 17.79 -4.92 7.67
N LYS A 237 17.61 -6.24 7.56
CA LYS A 237 18.43 -7.11 6.69
C LYS A 237 17.92 -7.19 5.26
N GLU A 238 16.62 -6.98 5.06
CA GLU A 238 15.97 -7.19 3.77
C GLU A 238 16.56 -6.37 2.61
N PRO A 239 16.82 -5.05 2.74
CA PRO A 239 17.46 -4.27 1.69
C PRO A 239 18.78 -4.87 1.23
N PHE A 240 19.59 -5.34 2.18
CA PHE A 240 20.89 -5.96 1.91
C PHE A 240 20.76 -7.37 1.34
N ARG A 241 19.77 -8.15 1.78
CA ARG A 241 19.49 -9.49 1.25
C ARG A 241 19.13 -9.43 -0.23
N VAL A 242 18.19 -8.55 -0.59
CA VAL A 242 17.76 -8.33 -1.99
C VAL A 242 18.94 -7.86 -2.83
N ALA A 243 19.65 -6.85 -2.33
CA ALA A 243 20.81 -6.28 -2.99
C ALA A 243 21.92 -7.32 -3.22
N GLN A 244 22.24 -8.15 -2.22
CA GLN A 244 23.22 -9.23 -2.33
C GLN A 244 22.76 -10.31 -3.32
N ASN A 245 21.51 -10.74 -3.25
CA ASN A 245 20.98 -11.80 -4.10
C ASN A 245 21.09 -11.43 -5.59
N PHE A 246 20.62 -10.25 -5.97
CA PHE A 246 20.62 -9.80 -7.36
C PHE A 246 21.99 -9.29 -7.84
N ALA A 247 22.90 -8.93 -6.92
CA ALA A 247 24.29 -8.65 -7.28
C ALA A 247 25.06 -9.94 -7.62
N LEU A 248 24.84 -11.02 -6.87
CA LEU A 248 25.51 -12.31 -7.08
C LEU A 248 24.85 -13.15 -8.17
N ASN A 249 23.54 -13.01 -8.34
CA ASN A 249 22.75 -13.73 -9.34
C ASN A 249 22.01 -12.72 -10.25
N PRO A 250 22.71 -12.04 -11.18
CA PRO A 250 22.08 -11.12 -12.11
C PRO A 250 21.05 -11.83 -12.99
N THR A 251 19.86 -11.25 -13.07
CA THR A 251 18.72 -11.73 -13.85
C THR A 251 18.40 -10.75 -14.97
N GLY A 252 17.85 -11.30 -16.07
CA GLY A 252 17.21 -10.49 -17.11
C GLY A 252 15.79 -10.08 -16.73
N PRO A 253 15.10 -9.31 -17.59
CA PRO A 253 13.67 -9.04 -17.44
C PRO A 253 12.86 -10.34 -17.33
N ASN A 254 11.89 -10.38 -16.41
CA ASN A 254 10.99 -11.51 -16.29
C ASN A 254 9.82 -11.37 -17.29
N TRP A 255 9.92 -12.07 -18.41
CA TRP A 255 8.87 -12.08 -19.44
C TRP A 255 7.57 -12.72 -18.96
N ASP A 256 7.64 -13.76 -18.12
CA ASP A 256 6.44 -14.35 -17.52
C ASP A 256 5.75 -13.32 -16.63
N GLY A 257 6.53 -12.55 -15.86
CA GLY A 257 6.01 -11.43 -15.07
C GLY A 257 5.26 -10.41 -15.91
N TRP A 258 5.78 -10.04 -17.09
CA TRP A 258 5.08 -9.15 -18.04
C TRP A 258 3.76 -9.75 -18.56
N VAL A 259 3.74 -11.06 -18.86
CA VAL A 259 2.50 -11.75 -19.26
C VAL A 259 1.46 -11.68 -18.15
N TRP A 260 1.84 -11.99 -16.90
CA TRP A 260 0.91 -11.95 -15.77
C TRP A 260 0.47 -10.54 -15.40
N ASN A 261 1.33 -9.53 -15.55
CA ASN A 261 0.91 -8.12 -15.52
C ASN A 261 -0.17 -7.85 -16.58
N GLY A 262 0.02 -8.33 -17.81
CA GLY A 262 -0.97 -8.23 -18.89
C GLY A 262 -2.30 -8.90 -18.55
N VAL A 263 -2.26 -10.10 -17.96
CA VAL A 263 -3.46 -10.83 -17.52
C VAL A 263 -4.21 -10.04 -16.44
N GLY A 264 -3.50 -9.55 -15.41
CA GLY A 264 -4.11 -8.74 -14.35
C GLY A 264 -4.69 -7.42 -14.86
N ALA A 265 -4.00 -6.78 -15.79
CA ALA A 265 -4.47 -5.59 -16.50
C ALA A 265 -5.76 -5.87 -17.28
N ALA A 266 -5.80 -6.96 -18.04
CA ALA A 266 -6.98 -7.36 -18.82
C ALA A 266 -8.18 -7.67 -17.91
N ILE A 267 -7.97 -8.42 -16.81
CA ILE A 267 -9.02 -8.73 -15.85
C ILE A 267 -9.57 -7.44 -15.21
N MET A 268 -8.68 -6.54 -14.77
CA MET A 268 -9.10 -5.26 -14.20
C MET A 268 -9.89 -4.41 -15.21
N ALA A 269 -9.41 -4.31 -16.46
CA ALA A 269 -10.10 -3.58 -17.51
C ALA A 269 -11.50 -4.16 -17.79
N LEU A 270 -11.61 -5.49 -17.83
CA LEU A 270 -12.89 -6.19 -18.01
C LEU A 270 -13.83 -5.94 -16.83
N LEU A 271 -13.33 -5.98 -15.58
CA LEU A 271 -14.13 -5.69 -14.39
C LEU A 271 -14.64 -4.25 -14.38
N ILE A 272 -13.80 -3.28 -14.76
CA ILE A 272 -14.18 -1.88 -14.90
C ILE A 272 -15.24 -1.74 -16.00
N TRP A 273 -15.03 -2.34 -17.17
CA TRP A 273 -15.96 -2.31 -18.28
C TRP A 273 -17.32 -2.93 -17.91
N ALA A 274 -17.30 -4.12 -17.32
CA ALA A 274 -18.50 -4.83 -16.87
C ALA A 274 -19.28 -4.00 -15.86
N ARG A 275 -18.59 -3.38 -14.89
CA ARG A 275 -19.24 -2.51 -13.90
C ARG A 275 -19.88 -1.26 -14.52
N HIS A 276 -19.33 -0.72 -15.60
CA HIS A 276 -19.89 0.45 -16.27
C HIS A 276 -21.06 0.11 -17.21
N HIS A 277 -21.11 -1.09 -17.79
CA HIS A 277 -22.11 -1.46 -18.80
C HIS A 277 -23.18 -2.42 -18.28
N LEU A 278 -22.89 -3.22 -17.26
CA LEU A 278 -23.79 -4.21 -16.69
C LEU A 278 -24.26 -3.75 -15.31
N LEU A 279 -25.47 -3.19 -15.25
CA LEU A 279 -26.09 -2.69 -14.01
C LEU A 279 -26.25 -3.76 -12.92
N TRP A 280 -26.37 -5.03 -13.31
CA TRP A 280 -26.55 -6.17 -12.39
C TRP A 280 -25.22 -6.76 -11.91
N TRP A 281 -24.07 -6.28 -12.39
CA TRP A 281 -22.78 -6.91 -12.13
C TRP A 281 -22.37 -6.79 -10.65
N PRO A 282 -22.19 -7.90 -9.93
CA PRO A 282 -21.99 -7.88 -8.48
C PRO A 282 -20.51 -7.67 -8.09
N PHE A 283 -19.56 -7.89 -8.99
CA PHE A 283 -18.14 -7.87 -8.65
C PHE A 283 -17.53 -6.48 -8.77
N HIS A 284 -16.96 -6.01 -7.67
CA HIS A 284 -16.29 -4.72 -7.61
C HIS A 284 -14.80 -4.84 -8.02
N PRO A 285 -14.28 -3.99 -8.92
CA PRO A 285 -12.87 -3.99 -9.33
C PRO A 285 -11.87 -3.92 -8.15
N LEU A 286 -12.20 -3.14 -7.11
CA LEU A 286 -11.38 -3.07 -5.88
C LEU A 286 -11.28 -4.40 -5.14
N GLY A 287 -12.29 -5.27 -5.22
CA GLY A 287 -12.24 -6.58 -4.57
C GLY A 287 -11.15 -7.47 -5.18
N TYR A 288 -10.92 -7.33 -6.49
CA TYR A 288 -9.81 -7.98 -7.17
C TYR A 288 -8.46 -7.39 -6.73
N LEU A 289 -8.35 -6.06 -6.64
CA LEU A 289 -7.14 -5.41 -6.14
C LEU A 289 -6.78 -5.85 -4.70
N ALA A 290 -7.78 -5.85 -3.81
CA ALA A 290 -7.60 -6.19 -2.40
C ALA A 290 -7.23 -7.66 -2.18
N SER A 291 -7.62 -8.55 -3.10
CA SER A 291 -7.29 -9.98 -3.02
C SER A 291 -5.80 -10.26 -3.14
N GLY A 292 -5.07 -9.33 -3.76
CA GLY A 292 -3.63 -9.27 -3.78
C GLY A 292 -3.01 -8.61 -2.56
N THR A 293 -3.55 -8.81 -1.36
CA THR A 293 -2.92 -8.29 -0.14
C THR A 293 -2.84 -9.39 0.90
N TRP A 294 -1.70 -9.51 1.59
CA TRP A 294 -1.53 -10.51 2.63
C TRP A 294 -2.54 -10.31 3.78
N ILE A 295 -2.92 -9.06 4.07
CA ILE A 295 -3.94 -8.72 5.06
C ILE A 295 -5.28 -9.37 4.70
N LEU A 296 -5.76 -9.20 3.46
CA LEU A 296 -7.03 -9.79 3.05
C LEU A 296 -6.98 -11.32 3.12
N ASN A 297 -5.82 -11.94 2.91
CA ASN A 297 -5.65 -13.38 3.08
C ASN A 297 -5.82 -13.86 4.53
N SER A 298 -5.49 -13.03 5.52
CA SER A 298 -5.72 -13.36 6.92
C SER A 298 -7.16 -13.08 7.36
N VAL A 299 -7.80 -12.04 6.81
CA VAL A 299 -9.10 -11.56 7.31
C VAL A 299 -10.31 -11.88 6.42
N TRP A 300 -10.13 -12.46 5.23
CA TRP A 300 -11.25 -12.68 4.29
C TRP A 300 -12.39 -13.50 4.90
N PHE A 301 -12.07 -14.52 5.70
CA PHE A 301 -13.07 -15.35 6.37
C PHE A 301 -13.81 -14.57 7.45
N SER A 302 -13.09 -13.73 8.22
CA SER A 302 -13.69 -12.82 9.19
C SER A 302 -14.62 -11.79 8.53
N ILE A 303 -14.24 -11.25 7.36
CA ILE A 303 -15.10 -10.35 6.57
C ILE A 303 -16.36 -11.10 6.10
N PHE A 304 -16.20 -12.32 5.60
CA PHE A 304 -17.33 -13.15 5.18
C PHE A 304 -18.28 -13.44 6.35
N LEU A 305 -17.73 -13.82 7.52
CA LEU A 305 -18.51 -14.06 8.72
C LEU A 305 -19.22 -12.80 9.21
N ALA A 306 -18.54 -11.65 9.20
CA ALA A 306 -19.14 -10.37 9.56
C ALA A 306 -20.28 -9.98 8.59
N TRP A 307 -20.10 -10.21 7.29
CA TRP A 307 -21.16 -10.02 6.29
C TRP A 307 -22.34 -10.97 6.53
N LEU A 308 -22.09 -12.25 6.79
CA LEU A 308 -23.11 -13.25 7.06
C LEU A 308 -23.92 -12.90 8.31
N VAL A 309 -23.24 -12.61 9.43
CA VAL A 309 -23.89 -12.19 10.68
C VAL A 309 -24.70 -10.92 10.47
N LYS A 310 -24.13 -9.91 9.78
CA LYS A 310 -24.86 -8.68 9.45
C LYS A 310 -26.11 -8.96 8.61
N ALA A 311 -26.02 -9.82 7.60
CA ALA A 311 -27.14 -10.18 6.75
C ALA A 311 -28.24 -10.90 7.54
N LEU A 312 -27.87 -11.84 8.41
CA LEU A 312 -28.82 -12.54 9.28
C LEU A 312 -29.48 -11.57 10.27
N VAL A 313 -28.70 -10.73 10.96
CA VAL A 313 -29.23 -9.74 11.91
C VAL A 313 -30.20 -8.79 11.22
N LEU A 314 -29.83 -8.24 10.06
CA LEU A 314 -30.72 -7.34 9.30
C LEU A 314 -31.99 -8.05 8.82
N LYS A 315 -31.89 -9.31 8.40
CA LYS A 315 -33.03 -10.10 7.92
C LYS A 315 -34.02 -10.47 9.03
N TYR A 316 -33.53 -10.87 10.20
CA TYR A 316 -34.37 -11.41 11.28
C TYR A 316 -34.74 -10.40 12.36
N THR A 317 -33.89 -9.41 12.63
CA THR A 317 -34.08 -8.44 13.73
C THR A 317 -34.28 -7.00 13.27
N GLY A 318 -34.12 -6.75 11.96
CA GLY A 318 -34.27 -5.44 11.36
C GLY A 318 -33.20 -4.42 11.80
N PRO A 319 -33.41 -3.13 11.46
CA PRO A 319 -32.43 -2.07 11.71
C PRO A 319 -32.13 -1.81 13.20
N ASN A 320 -33.11 -2.02 14.08
CA ASN A 320 -32.95 -1.82 15.52
C ASN A 320 -32.10 -2.92 16.15
N GLY A 321 -32.30 -4.18 15.76
CA GLY A 321 -31.43 -5.27 16.19
C GLY A 321 -29.99 -5.06 15.72
N TYR A 322 -29.80 -4.60 14.49
CA TYR A 322 -28.46 -4.22 14.00
C TYR A 322 -27.79 -3.12 14.85
N LYS A 323 -28.52 -2.08 15.27
CA LYS A 323 -27.98 -1.05 16.17
C LYS A 323 -27.54 -1.63 17.51
N ALA A 324 -28.31 -2.58 18.07
CA ALA A 324 -27.95 -3.24 19.32
C ALA A 324 -26.69 -4.12 19.16
N THR A 325 -26.57 -4.88 18.07
CA THR A 325 -25.40 -5.74 17.83
C THR A 325 -24.10 -4.94 17.65
N ARG A 326 -24.16 -3.66 17.25
CA ARG A 326 -22.96 -2.80 17.15
C ARG A 326 -22.18 -2.73 18.45
N TRP A 327 -22.86 -2.63 19.60
CA TRP A 327 -22.21 -2.55 20.90
C TRP A 327 -21.46 -3.84 21.26
N PHE A 328 -22.00 -4.99 20.86
CA PHE A 328 -21.33 -6.28 21.03
C PHE A 328 -20.02 -6.35 20.24
N PHE A 329 -20.03 -5.98 18.96
CA PHE A 329 -18.82 -5.98 18.13
C PHE A 329 -17.78 -4.95 18.60
N LEU A 330 -18.21 -3.75 18.99
CA LEU A 330 -17.32 -2.77 19.62
C LEU A 330 -16.73 -3.30 20.93
N GLY A 331 -17.54 -4.01 21.72
CA GLY A 331 -17.09 -4.69 22.94
C GLY A 331 -16.05 -5.78 22.68
N MET A 332 -16.19 -6.56 21.62
CA MET A 332 -15.18 -7.56 21.23
C MET A 332 -13.84 -6.92 20.86
N VAL A 333 -13.88 -5.85 20.05
CA VAL A 333 -12.68 -5.08 19.68
C VAL A 333 -12.03 -4.48 20.92
N LEU A 334 -12.82 -3.84 21.78
CA LEU A 334 -12.33 -3.27 23.04
C LEU A 334 -11.74 -4.34 23.95
N GLY A 335 -12.39 -5.50 24.06
CA GLY A 335 -11.93 -6.62 24.88
C GLY A 335 -10.56 -7.15 24.45
N GLN A 336 -10.30 -7.23 23.14
CA GLN A 336 -8.99 -7.61 22.60
C GLN A 336 -7.91 -6.59 23.01
N PHE A 337 -8.16 -5.29 22.86
CA PHE A 337 -7.22 -4.25 23.26
C PHE A 337 -6.99 -4.21 24.79
N VAL A 338 -8.06 -4.37 25.57
CA VAL A 338 -7.98 -4.38 27.05
C VAL A 338 -7.19 -5.60 27.52
N ALA A 339 -7.43 -6.79 26.98
CA ALA A 339 -6.66 -7.98 27.33
C ALA A 339 -5.16 -7.79 27.02
N GLY A 340 -4.84 -7.22 25.86
CA GLY A 340 -3.47 -6.89 25.48
C GLY A 340 -2.80 -5.90 26.42
N GLY A 341 -3.49 -4.78 26.70
CA GLY A 341 -3.00 -3.75 27.61
C GLY A 341 -2.83 -4.27 29.04
N PHE A 342 -3.76 -5.10 29.51
CA PHE A 342 -3.70 -5.71 30.84
C PHE A 342 -2.41 -6.52 31.04
N TRP A 343 -2.10 -7.42 30.11
CA TRP A 343 -0.89 -8.21 30.20
C TRP A 343 0.39 -7.40 30.01
N MET A 344 0.36 -6.35 29.18
CA MET A 344 1.49 -5.43 29.07
C MET A 344 1.79 -4.72 30.40
N VAL A 345 0.76 -4.38 31.17
CA VAL A 345 0.90 -3.82 32.52
C VAL A 345 1.45 -4.87 33.49
N VAL A 346 0.95 -6.11 33.45
CA VAL A 346 1.45 -7.21 34.29
C VAL A 346 2.93 -7.48 34.02
N ASP A 347 3.34 -7.55 32.75
CA ASP A 347 4.75 -7.72 32.35
C ASP A 347 5.61 -6.57 32.89
N GLY A 348 5.11 -5.33 32.81
CA GLY A 348 5.78 -4.15 33.37
C GLY A 348 6.04 -4.23 34.88
N PHE A 349 5.10 -4.76 35.66
CA PHE A 349 5.26 -4.93 37.12
C PHE A 349 6.10 -6.15 37.50
N THR A 350 6.00 -7.24 36.73
CA THR A 350 6.70 -8.51 37.03
C THR A 350 8.13 -8.55 36.47
N GLY A 351 8.48 -7.63 35.57
CA GLY A 351 9.76 -7.63 34.86
C GLY A 351 9.89 -8.78 33.85
N MET A 352 8.79 -9.51 33.58
CA MET A 352 8.78 -10.58 32.58
C MET A 352 8.84 -9.97 31.17
N THR A 353 9.68 -10.54 30.31
CA THR A 353 9.81 -10.11 28.91
C THR A 353 9.61 -11.29 27.96
N GLY A 354 9.02 -11.04 26.79
CA GLY A 354 8.89 -12.05 25.73
C GLY A 354 7.56 -12.82 25.71
N ASN A 355 6.62 -12.49 26.59
CA ASN A 355 5.24 -12.97 26.50
C ASN A 355 4.60 -12.45 25.23
N ARG A 356 4.02 -13.34 24.42
CA ARG A 356 3.42 -12.99 23.13
C ARG A 356 1.91 -13.14 23.19
N ILE A 357 1.21 -12.01 23.07
CA ILE A 357 -0.23 -11.99 22.86
C ILE A 357 -0.45 -11.59 21.41
N ARG A 358 -0.86 -12.56 20.61
CA ARG A 358 -1.20 -12.30 19.21
C ARG A 358 -2.49 -11.48 19.18
N MET A 359 -2.35 -10.20 18.86
CA MET A 359 -3.45 -9.30 18.53
C MET A 359 -3.38 -9.02 17.04
N PHE A 360 -4.42 -9.37 16.30
CA PHE A 360 -4.56 -9.11 14.86
C PHE A 360 -5.72 -8.16 14.60
#